data_AF-A0AB36YYZ4-F1
#
_entry.id   AF-A0AB36YYZ4-F1
#
_cell.length_a   1.000
_cell.length_b   1.000
_cell.length_c   1.000
_cell.angle_alpha   90.00
_cell.angle_beta   90.00
_cell.angle_gamma   90.00
#
_symmetry.space_group_name_H-M   'P 1'
#
loop_
_entity.id
_entity.type
_entity.pdbx_description
1 polymer ?
#
loop_
_entity_poly.entity_id
_entity_poly.type
_entity_poly.pdbx_seq_one_letter_code
_entity_poly.pdbx_strand_id
1 'polypeptide(L)'
;MAEQDPQAPINGTDRHMVEKMVGYGITGFADHFRMLSYWRRLLVGENDPEEIAQGLAMALMSGRYIPTPRPTRAPAITINVSGNLYPEALASAIKSAVEQAFAGHR
;
A
#
# COMPACT_ATOMS: atom_id res chain seq x y z
N MET A 1 6.57 22.44 25.98
CA MET A 1 7.09 21.53 24.93
C MET A 1 8.10 22.36 24.15
N ALA A 2 9.37 21.93 24.08
CA ALA A 2 10.39 22.70 23.38
C ALA A 2 10.04 22.78 21.90
N GLU A 3 9.98 23.98 21.35
CA GLU A 3 9.92 24.21 19.90
C GLU A 3 11.18 23.56 19.30
N GLN A 4 11.01 22.42 18.64
CA GLN A 4 12.07 21.87 17.80
C GLN A 4 12.30 22.88 16.67
N ASP A 5 13.54 23.30 16.48
CA ASP A 5 13.92 24.16 15.35
C ASP A 5 13.28 23.63 14.06
N PRO A 6 12.67 24.49 13.23
CA PRO A 6 12.02 24.06 12.01
C PRO A 6 13.05 23.36 11.13
N GLN A 7 12.82 22.07 10.87
CA GLN A 7 13.68 21.27 10.00
C GLN A 7 13.88 21.97 8.64
N ALA A 8 15.11 21.94 8.12
CA ALA A 8 15.48 22.62 6.90
C ALA A 8 14.58 22.23 5.70
N PRO A 9 14.35 23.16 4.74
CA PRO A 9 13.65 22.86 3.50
C PRO A 9 14.27 21.66 2.77
N ILE A 10 13.46 20.93 2.02
CA ILE A 10 13.95 19.88 1.12
C ILE A 10 14.12 20.54 -0.25
N ASN A 11 15.32 20.49 -0.84
CA ASN A 11 15.58 21.01 -2.18
C ASN A 11 15.97 19.87 -3.12
N GLY A 12 15.68 20.02 -4.42
CA GLY A 12 16.02 19.02 -5.43
C GLY A 12 15.30 17.68 -5.26
N THR A 13 14.07 17.70 -4.74
CA THR A 13 13.23 16.50 -4.69
C THR A 13 12.88 16.02 -6.10
N ASP A 14 13.07 14.72 -6.35
CA ASP A 14 12.64 14.05 -7.56
C ASP A 14 11.26 13.38 -7.42
N ARG A 15 10.66 13.03 -8.56
CA ARG A 15 9.38 12.32 -8.68
C ARG A 15 9.32 11.02 -7.87
N HIS A 16 10.42 10.28 -7.73
CA HIS A 16 10.42 8.99 -7.03
C HIS A 16 10.36 9.16 -5.51
N MET A 17 10.99 10.20 -4.97
CA MET A 17 10.92 10.52 -3.56
C MET A 17 9.52 11.02 -3.17
N VAL A 18 8.89 11.85 -4.00
CA VAL A 18 7.47 12.25 -3.81
C VAL A 18 6.55 11.04 -3.88
N GLU A 19 6.71 10.20 -4.90
CA GLU A 19 5.94 8.97 -5.08
C GLU A 19 5.99 8.09 -3.82
N LYS A 20 7.20 7.84 -3.31
CA LYS A 20 7.44 7.00 -2.13
C LYS A 20 6.78 7.59 -0.88
N MET A 21 6.91 8.88 -0.64
CA MET A 21 6.34 9.53 0.54
C MET A 21 4.81 9.53 0.53
N VAL A 22 4.20 9.79 -0.62
CA VAL A 22 2.74 9.73 -0.79
C VAL A 22 2.24 8.28 -0.68
N GLY A 23 2.95 7.32 -1.25
CA GLY A 23 2.65 5.89 -1.12
C GLY A 23 2.68 5.38 0.32
N TYR A 24 3.64 5.83 1.14
CA TYR A 24 3.66 5.53 2.58
C TYR A 24 2.47 6.14 3.33
N GLY A 25 2.06 7.35 2.93
CA GLY A 25 0.86 8.02 3.44
C GLY A 25 -0.39 7.18 3.28
N ILE A 26 -0.61 6.69 2.06
CA ILE A 26 -1.87 6.02 1.70
C ILE A 26 -1.90 4.56 2.15
N THR A 27 -0.75 3.90 2.33
CA THR A 27 -0.67 2.52 2.87
C THR A 27 -0.86 2.42 4.39
N GLY A 28 -1.12 3.54 5.09
CA GLY A 28 -1.47 3.56 6.51
C GLY A 28 -0.29 3.45 7.49
N PHE A 29 0.96 3.52 6.98
CA PHE A 29 2.16 3.51 7.82
C PHE A 29 2.64 4.92 8.23
N ALA A 30 1.99 5.97 7.73
CA ALA A 30 2.39 7.35 8.01
C ALA A 30 1.57 7.96 9.16
N ASP A 31 2.30 8.59 10.09
CA ASP A 31 1.76 9.43 11.15
C ASP A 31 1.50 10.86 10.62
N HIS A 32 0.43 11.50 11.10
CA HIS A 32 0.01 12.84 10.67
C HIS A 32 1.15 13.86 10.79
N PHE A 33 1.92 13.84 11.88
CA PHE A 33 3.01 14.80 12.09
C PHE A 33 4.16 14.60 11.10
N ARG A 34 4.44 13.35 10.71
CA ARG A 34 5.46 13.05 9.70
C ARG A 34 5.05 13.56 8.33
N MET A 35 3.79 13.36 7.93
CA MET A 35 3.27 13.86 6.66
C MET A 35 3.30 15.39 6.63
N LEU A 36 2.80 16.05 7.68
CA LEU A 36 2.79 17.51 7.76
C LEU A 36 4.21 18.10 7.74
N SER A 37 5.17 17.48 8.44
CA SER A 37 6.58 17.91 8.44
C SER A 37 7.19 17.81 7.03
N TYR A 38 7.00 16.68 6.34
CA TYR A 38 7.49 16.50 4.97
C TYR A 38 6.93 17.56 4.03
N TRP A 39 5.61 17.77 4.01
CA TRP A 39 4.97 18.74 3.11
C TRP A 39 5.42 20.17 3.39
N ARG A 40 5.54 20.58 4.65
CA ARG A 40 6.05 21.92 5.00
C ARG A 40 7.45 22.15 4.44
N ARG A 41 8.34 21.15 4.55
CA ARG A 41 9.71 21.27 4.06
C ARG A 41 9.80 21.20 2.54
N LEU A 42 8.95 20.42 1.90
CA LEU A 42 8.87 20.31 0.44
C LEU A 42 8.37 21.60 -0.20
N LEU A 43 7.33 22.21 0.35
CA LEU A 43 6.70 23.42 -0.20
C LEU A 43 7.52 24.70 0.01
N VAL A 44 8.39 24.72 1.02
CA VAL A 44 9.30 25.86 1.29
C VAL A 44 10.62 25.72 0.51
N GLY A 45 10.94 24.53 -0.01
CA GLY A 45 12.16 24.30 -0.78
C GLY A 45 12.03 24.64 -2.26
N GLU A 46 13.17 24.85 -2.90
CA GLU A 46 13.30 25.05 -4.34
C GLU A 46 13.20 23.68 -5.03
N ASN A 47 11.98 23.26 -5.36
CA ASN A 47 11.69 22.01 -6.03
C ASN A 47 10.96 22.28 -7.34
N ASP A 48 11.25 21.45 -8.35
CA ASP A 48 10.58 21.52 -9.64
C ASP A 48 9.11 21.08 -9.50
N PRO A 49 8.12 21.93 -9.84
CA PRO A 49 6.72 21.57 -9.84
C PRO A 49 6.40 20.35 -10.73
N GLU A 50 7.15 20.16 -11.83
CA GLU A 50 6.95 19.02 -12.75
C GLU A 50 7.29 17.69 -12.07
N GLU A 51 8.42 17.64 -11.34
CA GLU A 51 8.82 16.46 -10.56
C GLU A 51 7.80 16.13 -9.46
N ILE A 52 7.28 17.15 -8.77
CA ILE A 52 6.26 16.97 -7.73
C ILE A 52 4.96 16.42 -8.34
N ALA A 53 4.48 17.03 -9.43
CA ALA A 53 3.27 16.61 -10.11
C ALA A 53 3.38 15.17 -10.64
N GLN A 54 4.54 14.83 -11.22
CA GLN A 54 4.79 13.49 -11.72
C GLN A 54 4.86 12.46 -10.59
N GLY A 55 5.53 12.76 -9.48
CA GLY A 55 5.58 11.87 -8.32
C GLY A 55 4.20 11.64 -7.69
N LEU A 56 3.37 12.68 -7.63
CA LEU A 56 1.97 12.58 -7.22
C LEU A 56 1.16 11.69 -8.17
N ALA A 57 1.30 11.89 -9.48
CA ALA A 57 0.62 11.07 -10.48
C ALA A 57 1.05 9.60 -10.40
N MET A 58 2.34 9.34 -10.20
CA MET A 58 2.88 8.01 -9.99
C MET A 58 2.34 7.35 -8.72
N ALA A 59 2.24 8.10 -7.63
CA ALA A 59 1.67 7.60 -6.38
C ALA A 59 0.17 7.32 -6.51
N LEU A 60 -0.59 8.17 -7.18
CA LEU A 60 -2.05 8.11 -7.28
C LEU A 60 -2.58 7.23 -8.43
N MET A 61 -1.70 6.75 -9.31
CA MET A 61 -2.07 5.89 -10.42
C MET A 61 -2.80 4.63 -9.94
N SER A 62 -3.99 4.39 -10.50
CA SER A 62 -4.85 3.25 -10.18
C SER A 62 -4.11 1.92 -10.39
N GLY A 63 -4.11 1.05 -9.39
CA GLY A 63 -3.49 -0.29 -9.43
C GLY A 63 -2.36 -0.51 -8.40
N ARG A 64 -1.78 0.55 -7.82
CA ARG A 64 -0.77 0.43 -6.74
C ARG A 64 -1.35 0.46 -5.31
N TYR A 65 -2.59 0.90 -5.14
CA TYR A 65 -3.29 0.97 -3.84
C TYR A 65 -4.13 -0.24 -3.48
N ILE A 66 -3.91 -1.37 -4.14
CA ILE A 66 -4.24 -2.64 -3.51
C ILE A 66 -3.05 -2.92 -2.61
N PRO A 67 -3.13 -2.75 -1.28
CA PRO A 67 -2.05 -3.16 -0.41
C PRO A 67 -1.81 -4.64 -0.69
N THR A 68 -0.72 -4.96 -1.38
CA THR A 68 -0.25 -6.34 -1.46
C THR A 68 0.00 -6.72 -0.01
N PRO A 69 -0.79 -7.64 0.57
CA PRO A 69 -0.54 -8.08 1.93
C PRO A 69 0.92 -8.53 1.96
N ARG A 70 1.66 -8.06 2.97
CA ARG A 70 3.05 -8.48 3.19
C ARG A 70 3.17 -9.99 2.95
N PRO A 71 4.29 -10.50 2.39
CA PRO A 71 4.47 -11.92 2.06
C PRO A 71 4.36 -12.90 3.25
N THR A 72 4.02 -12.41 4.44
CA THR A 72 3.68 -13.21 5.63
C THR A 72 2.19 -13.63 5.71
N ARG A 73 1.32 -13.22 4.78
CA ARG A 73 -0.06 -13.74 4.73
C ARG A 73 -0.22 -14.57 3.46
N ALA A 74 -0.27 -15.88 3.64
CA ALA A 74 -0.70 -16.84 2.63
C ALA A 74 -1.96 -16.34 1.91
N PRO A 75 -2.15 -16.65 0.61
CA PRO A 75 -3.37 -16.31 -0.09
C PRO A 75 -4.58 -16.82 0.72
N ALA A 76 -5.36 -15.89 1.26
CA ALA A 76 -6.53 -16.20 2.06
C ALA A 76 -7.77 -16.08 1.15
N ILE A 77 -8.51 -17.18 1.01
CA ILE A 77 -9.78 -17.22 0.31
C ILE A 77 -10.88 -17.27 1.38
N THR A 78 -11.78 -16.30 1.35
CA THR A 78 -12.98 -16.29 2.22
C THR A 78 -14.15 -16.83 1.41
N ILE A 79 -14.75 -17.93 1.88
CA ILE A 79 -15.96 -18.52 1.27
C ILE A 79 -17.12 -18.30 2.24
N ASN A 80 -18.04 -17.40 1.88
CA ASN A 80 -19.29 -17.23 2.60
C ASN A 80 -20.30 -18.22 2.04
N VAL A 81 -20.77 -19.15 2.87
CA VAL A 81 -21.78 -20.12 2.45
C VAL A 81 -23.02 -19.94 3.31
N SER A 82 -24.18 -19.86 2.65
CA SER A 82 -25.48 -19.63 3.30
C SER A 82 -26.35 -20.88 3.18
N GLY A 83 -27.01 -21.29 4.26
CA GLY A 83 -27.90 -22.46 4.32
C GLY A 83 -27.38 -23.59 5.22
N ASN A 84 -28.07 -24.74 5.20
CA ASN A 84 -27.63 -25.93 5.92
C ASN A 84 -26.49 -26.61 5.15
N LEU A 85 -25.29 -26.56 5.72
CA LEU A 85 -24.13 -27.24 5.19
C LEU A 85 -23.78 -28.45 6.03
N TYR A 86 -23.44 -29.53 5.34
CA TYR A 86 -22.75 -30.67 5.92
C TYR A 86 -21.24 -30.35 5.91
N PRO A 87 -20.61 -30.11 7.08
CA PRO A 87 -19.21 -29.70 7.16
C PRO A 87 -18.26 -30.66 6.43
N GLU A 88 -18.55 -31.96 6.48
CA GLU A 88 -17.74 -33.01 5.89
C GLU A 88 -17.77 -32.97 4.35
N ALA A 89 -18.95 -32.70 3.78
CA ALA A 89 -19.11 -32.58 2.34
C ALA A 89 -18.38 -31.33 1.79
N LEU A 90 -18.47 -30.21 2.51
CA LEU A 90 -17.77 -28.97 2.15
C LEU A 90 -16.24 -29.15 2.24
N ALA A 91 -15.74 -29.77 3.30
CA ALA A 91 -14.32 -30.04 3.48
C ALA A 91 -13.78 -30.93 2.35
N SER A 92 -14.55 -31.97 1.96
CA SER A 92 -14.20 -32.85 0.84
C SER A 92 -14.12 -32.09 -0.48
N ALA A 93 -15.11 -31.26 -0.79
CA ALA A 93 -15.14 -30.46 -2.01
C ALA A 93 -13.98 -29.46 -2.11
N ILE A 94 -13.66 -28.77 -1.01
CA ILE A 94 -12.51 -27.86 -0.94
C ILE A 94 -11.21 -28.64 -1.17
N LYS A 95 -11.03 -29.78 -0.52
CA LYS A 95 -9.84 -30.62 -0.67
C LYS A 95 -9.64 -31.04 -2.13
N SER A 96 -10.68 -31.55 -2.79
CA SER A 96 -10.59 -31.98 -4.20
C SER A 96 -10.32 -30.82 -5.15
N ALA A 97 -10.94 -29.65 -4.94
CA ALA A 97 -10.69 -28.47 -5.77
C ALA A 97 -9.24 -27.99 -5.67
N VAL A 98 -8.67 -28.00 -4.46
CA VAL A 98 -7.28 -27.66 -4.21
C VAL A 98 -6.34 -28.67 -4.88
N GLU A 99 -6.58 -29.97 -4.72
CA GLU A 99 -5.77 -31.03 -5.34
C GLU A 99 -5.76 -30.94 -6.87
N GLN A 100 -6.90 -30.67 -7.51
CA GLN A 100 -7.00 -30.49 -8.96
C GLN A 100 -6.21 -29.27 -9.45
N ALA A 101 -6.30 -28.14 -8.74
CA ALA A 101 -5.57 -26.93 -9.10
C ALA A 101 -4.05 -27.15 -9.09
N PHE A 102 -3.54 -27.94 -8.14
CA PHE A 102 -2.11 -28.28 -8.05
C PHE A 102 -1.68 -29.40 -9.02
N ALA A 103 -2.58 -30.31 -9.40
CA ALA A 103 -2.29 -31.35 -10.37
C ALA A 103 -2.15 -30.83 -11.82
N GLY A 104 -2.87 -29.76 -12.17
CA GLY A 104 -2.82 -29.15 -13.51
C GLY A 104 -1.61 -28.23 -13.77
N HIS A 105 -0.66 -28.14 -12.84
CA HIS A 105 0.57 -27.32 -12.95
C HIS A 105 1.86 -28.18 -13.01
N ARG A 106 1.73 -29.46 -13.38
CA ARG A 106 2.86 -30.35 -13.71
C ARG A 106 2.95 -30.62 -15.20
#